data_AF-A0A7S3ZHW2-F1
#
_entry.id   AF-A0A7S3ZHW2-F1
#
_cell.length_a   1.000
_cell.length_b   1.000
_cell.length_c   1.000
_cell.angle_alpha   90.00
_cell.angle_beta   90.00
_cell.angle_gamma   90.00
#
_symmetry.space_group_name_H-M   'P 1'
#
loop_
_entity.id
_entity.type
_entity.pdbx_description
1 polymer ?
#
loop_
_entity_poly.entity_id
_entity_poly.type
_entity_poly.pdbx_seq_one_letter_code
_entity_poly.pdbx_strand_id
1 'polypeptide(L)'
;KYSLSLDVEHWNERTKAYCDKGMHSQKGRFQTRYIYRCAGPSGSTKDIGVARSVLEAQRNPCPDTHPKPLYPLGDGQGGILSKEVFVPGKIEYQFVEQYGYVSLFPLLCTVLSPKSPKLKHVMDLMRNDKELWTDYGLLSLAKSSRFFEKGNAPGDAPYWRGAIWMPINYLAVSALYHYKQQPGPYKEQASQLYTELRQNLVRNLFKEWKRTGYLWEQYNSRTGQGQRSHPFTGWSASVINIMAE
;
A
#
# COMPACT_ATOMS: atom_id res chain seq x y z
N LYS A 1 -24.51 13.80 -10.59
CA LYS A 1 -25.23 12.94 -9.61
C LYS A 1 -24.27 12.08 -8.77
N TYR A 2 -23.25 11.44 -9.37
CA TYR A 2 -22.29 10.58 -8.64
C TYR A 2 -21.36 11.30 -7.65
N SER A 3 -20.95 12.55 -7.90
CA SER A 3 -20.00 13.28 -7.02
C SER A 3 -20.53 13.59 -5.62
N LEU A 4 -21.83 13.84 -5.46
CA LEU A 4 -22.44 14.19 -4.17
C LEU A 4 -22.45 13.00 -3.21
N SER A 5 -22.80 11.80 -3.71
CA SER A 5 -22.78 10.59 -2.89
C SER A 5 -21.37 10.19 -2.49
N LEU A 6 -20.39 10.41 -3.38
CA LEU A 6 -18.98 10.15 -3.09
C LEU A 6 -18.48 11.01 -1.93
N ASP A 7 -18.81 12.30 -1.93
CA ASP A 7 -18.42 13.20 -0.85
C ASP A 7 -19.08 12.83 0.47
N VAL A 8 -20.37 12.48 0.47
CA VAL A 8 -21.08 12.11 1.71
C VAL A 8 -20.52 10.82 2.31
N GLU A 9 -20.25 9.81 1.49
CA GLU A 9 -19.89 8.48 2.00
C GLU A 9 -18.39 8.28 2.21
N HIS A 10 -17.54 8.93 1.39
CA HIS A 10 -16.11 8.60 1.32
C HIS A 10 -15.19 9.76 1.68
N TRP A 11 -15.68 11.01 1.80
CA TRP A 11 -14.81 12.12 2.16
C TRP A 11 -14.65 12.25 3.68
N ASN A 12 -13.42 12.08 4.15
CA ASN A 12 -13.09 12.27 5.55
C ASN A 12 -12.69 13.73 5.81
N GLU A 13 -13.61 14.52 6.38
CA GLU A 13 -13.38 15.94 6.64
C GLU A 13 -12.19 16.23 7.56
N ARG A 14 -11.82 15.30 8.44
CA ARG A 14 -10.69 15.46 9.36
C ARG A 14 -9.35 15.33 8.64
N THR A 15 -9.26 14.38 7.72
CA THR A 15 -7.99 14.03 7.05
C THR A 15 -7.90 14.57 5.62
N LYS A 16 -8.99 15.17 5.12
CA LYS A 16 -9.10 15.75 3.78
C LYS A 16 -8.72 14.76 2.68
N ALA A 17 -9.18 13.52 2.83
CA ALA A 17 -8.89 12.43 1.91
C ALA A 17 -10.13 11.55 1.70
N TYR A 18 -10.21 10.94 0.51
CA TYR A 18 -11.19 9.89 0.24
C TYR A 18 -10.73 8.56 0.83
N CYS A 19 -11.63 7.89 1.55
CA CYS A 19 -11.37 6.65 2.26
C CYS A 19 -12.49 5.64 2.01
N ASP A 20 -12.14 4.35 2.12
CA ASP A 20 -13.14 3.32 2.38
C ASP A 20 -13.77 3.51 3.76
N LYS A 21 -14.94 2.92 3.98
CA LYS A 21 -15.67 3.00 5.26
C LYS A 21 -16.21 1.63 5.62
N GLY A 22 -16.06 1.23 6.88
CA GLY A 22 -16.46 -0.09 7.33
C GLY A 22 -16.07 -0.38 8.78
N MET A 23 -16.40 -1.59 9.25
CA MET A 23 -15.93 -2.07 10.56
C MET A 23 -14.41 -2.26 10.51
N HIS A 24 -13.68 -1.38 11.18
CA HIS A 24 -12.22 -1.34 11.12
C HIS A 24 -11.62 -1.00 12.50
N SER A 25 -10.34 -1.32 12.68
CA SER A 25 -9.57 -0.89 13.86
C SER A 25 -8.41 0.03 13.48
N GLN A 26 -8.70 1.33 13.43
CA GLN A 26 -7.69 2.34 13.13
C GLN A 26 -6.57 2.42 14.19
N LYS A 27 -6.81 1.91 15.41
CA LYS A 27 -5.85 1.87 16.53
C LYS A 27 -5.15 0.51 16.70
N GLY A 28 -5.36 -0.45 15.79
CA GLY A 28 -4.67 -1.74 15.83
C GLY A 28 -3.16 -1.61 15.60
N ARG A 29 -2.35 -2.55 16.07
CA ARG A 29 -0.89 -2.47 15.92
C ARG A 29 -0.29 -3.81 15.55
N PHE A 30 0.79 -3.77 14.79
CA PHE A 30 1.62 -4.96 14.61
C PHE A 30 2.30 -5.30 15.93
N GLN A 31 2.27 -6.58 16.28
CA GLN A 31 2.96 -7.13 17.44
C GLN A 31 3.75 -8.36 17.01
N THR A 32 4.98 -8.45 17.49
CA THR A 32 5.79 -9.66 17.33
C THR A 32 5.20 -10.79 18.15
N ARG A 33 4.92 -11.91 17.50
CA ARG A 33 4.48 -13.17 18.09
C ARG A 33 5.50 -14.24 17.80
N TYR A 34 5.98 -14.91 18.84
CA TYR A 34 6.93 -16.01 18.74
C TYR A 34 6.17 -17.31 18.48
N ILE A 35 6.72 -18.18 17.64
CA ILE A 35 6.06 -19.42 17.27
C ILE A 35 6.36 -20.48 18.32
N TYR A 36 5.30 -21.04 18.91
CA TYR A 36 5.38 -22.09 19.92
C TYR A 36 4.62 -23.32 19.45
N ARG A 37 5.23 -24.49 19.61
CA ARG A 37 4.64 -25.76 19.21
C ARG A 37 3.91 -26.43 20.37
N CYS A 38 2.69 -26.86 20.09
CA CYS A 38 1.82 -27.57 21.01
C CYS A 38 1.45 -28.95 20.42
N ALA A 39 1.22 -29.93 21.29
CA ALA A 39 0.81 -31.28 20.88
C ALA A 39 -0.62 -31.60 21.34
N GLY A 40 -1.36 -32.30 20.48
CA GLY A 40 -2.68 -32.86 20.75
C GLY A 40 -2.60 -34.27 21.36
N PRO A 41 -3.73 -34.79 21.88
CA PRO A 41 -3.78 -36.10 22.53
C PRO A 41 -3.37 -37.27 21.62
N SER A 42 -3.62 -37.15 20.31
CA SER A 42 -3.32 -38.17 19.29
C SER A 42 -1.96 -37.99 18.61
N GLY A 43 -1.08 -37.15 19.15
CA GLY A 43 0.25 -36.88 18.56
C GLY A 43 0.26 -35.84 17.43
N SER A 44 -0.89 -35.23 17.12
CA SER A 44 -0.94 -34.08 16.21
C SER A 44 -0.18 -32.87 16.79
N THR A 45 0.38 -32.03 15.93
CA THR A 45 1.07 -30.79 16.36
C THR A 45 0.38 -29.55 15.80
N LYS A 46 0.41 -28.46 16.58
CA LYS A 46 -0.08 -27.15 16.17
C LYS A 46 0.88 -26.05 16.60
N ASP A 47 1.19 -25.16 15.67
CA ASP A 47 2.06 -24.01 15.90
C ASP A 47 1.20 -22.77 16.18
N ILE A 48 1.46 -22.10 17.30
CA ILE A 48 0.72 -20.92 17.76
C ILE A 48 1.64 -19.72 17.92
N GLY A 49 1.08 -18.51 17.81
CA GLY A 49 1.82 -17.26 18.04
C GLY A 49 1.62 -16.75 19.47
N VAL A 50 2.70 -16.63 20.25
CA VAL A 50 2.66 -16.21 21.66
C VAL A 50 3.41 -14.91 21.89
N ALA A 51 3.03 -14.17 22.92
CA ALA A 51 3.78 -12.98 23.33
C ALA A 51 5.09 -13.37 24.05
N ARG A 52 6.10 -12.50 23.99
CA ARG A 52 7.39 -12.73 24.67
C ARG A 52 7.24 -13.01 26.17
N SER A 53 6.37 -12.25 26.83
CA SER A 53 6.09 -12.40 28.26
C SER A 53 5.54 -13.78 28.63
N VAL A 54 4.87 -14.47 27.70
CA VAL A 54 4.37 -15.83 27.94
C VAL A 54 5.52 -16.85 27.93
N LEU A 55 6.51 -16.65 27.04
CA LEU A 55 7.72 -17.46 27.02
C LEU A 55 8.55 -17.26 28.28
N GLU A 56 8.70 -16.01 28.72
CA GLU A 56 9.50 -15.64 29.90
C GLU A 56 8.84 -16.12 31.21
N ALA A 57 7.52 -16.04 31.31
CA ALA A 57 6.77 -16.48 32.49
C ALA A 57 6.57 -18.00 32.59
N GLN A 58 7.05 -18.79 31.62
CA GLN A 58 6.88 -20.25 31.53
C GLN A 58 5.44 -20.73 31.70
N ARG A 59 4.45 -19.92 31.28
CA ARG A 59 3.04 -20.30 31.32
C ARG A 59 2.74 -21.22 30.14
N ASN A 60 1.87 -22.21 30.33
CA ASN A 60 1.39 -23.05 29.23
C ASN A 60 0.63 -22.16 28.21
N PRO A 61 1.15 -21.95 27.00
CA PRO A 61 0.48 -21.09 26.02
C PRO A 61 -0.55 -21.85 25.18
N CYS A 62 -0.65 -23.17 25.36
CA CYS A 62 -1.30 -24.03 24.42
C CYS A 62 -2.84 -24.03 24.56
N PRO A 63 -3.57 -24.06 23.43
CA PRO A 63 -5.03 -24.10 23.46
C PRO A 63 -5.54 -25.48 23.88
N ASP A 64 -6.78 -25.56 24.35
CA ASP A 64 -7.41 -26.81 24.80
C ASP A 64 -7.41 -27.92 23.74
N THR A 65 -7.45 -27.55 22.45
CA THR A 65 -7.34 -28.50 21.33
C THR A 65 -5.98 -29.22 21.25
N HIS A 66 -4.92 -28.61 21.78
CA HIS A 66 -3.54 -29.11 21.75
C HIS A 66 -2.86 -28.80 23.09
N PRO A 67 -3.30 -29.35 24.23
CA PRO A 67 -3.01 -28.79 25.55
C PRO A 67 -1.56 -29.01 26.01
N LYS A 68 -0.81 -29.91 25.37
CA LYS A 68 0.55 -30.27 25.78
C LYS A 68 1.57 -29.28 25.22
N PRO A 69 2.26 -28.47 26.05
CA PRO A 69 3.33 -27.61 25.59
C PRO A 69 4.54 -28.42 25.13
N LEU A 70 5.13 -28.03 24.00
CA LEU A 70 6.40 -28.55 23.52
C LEU A 70 7.49 -27.48 23.67
N TYR A 71 7.79 -26.73 22.61
CA TYR A 71 8.90 -25.79 22.60
C TYR A 71 8.68 -24.62 21.63
N PRO A 72 9.33 -23.46 21.84
CA PRO A 72 9.41 -22.41 20.84
C PRO A 72 10.21 -22.91 19.62
N LEU A 73 9.78 -22.55 18.41
CA LEU A 73 10.49 -22.93 17.19
C LEU A 73 11.68 -22.02 16.94
N GLY A 74 12.79 -22.59 16.45
CA GLY A 74 13.97 -21.84 16.03
C GLY A 74 13.78 -21.20 14.65
N ASP A 75 14.45 -20.07 14.41
CA ASP A 75 14.49 -19.41 13.09
C ASP A 75 15.55 -19.97 12.13
N GLY A 76 16.34 -20.95 12.59
CA GLY A 76 17.46 -21.54 11.84
C GLY A 76 18.76 -20.74 11.88
N GLN A 77 18.81 -19.60 12.60
CA GLN A 77 19.97 -18.72 12.75
C GLN A 77 20.40 -18.57 14.23
N GLY A 78 19.91 -19.44 15.10
CA GLY A 78 20.17 -19.39 16.54
C GLY A 78 19.19 -18.53 17.33
N GLY A 79 18.16 -17.97 16.69
CA GLY A 79 17.08 -17.23 17.32
C GLY A 79 15.77 -18.02 17.40
N ILE A 80 14.74 -17.37 17.96
CA ILE A 80 13.38 -17.91 18.02
C ILE A 80 12.58 -17.37 16.84
N LEU A 81 11.94 -18.28 16.11
CA LEU A 81 11.04 -17.94 15.02
C LEU A 81 9.92 -17.02 15.52
N SER A 82 9.79 -15.87 14.88
CA SER A 82 8.75 -14.89 15.20
C SER A 82 8.09 -14.35 13.94
N LYS A 83 6.87 -13.84 14.10
CA LYS A 83 6.10 -13.19 13.06
C LYS A 83 5.45 -11.92 13.59
N GLU A 84 5.37 -10.90 12.75
CA GLU A 84 4.53 -9.74 13.04
C GLU A 84 3.08 -10.08 12.71
N VAL A 85 2.18 -9.81 13.65
CA VAL A 85 0.73 -10.01 13.47
C VAL A 85 0.03 -8.70 13.77
N PHE A 86 -0.90 -8.30 12.91
CA PHE A 86 -1.77 -7.17 13.18
C PHE A 86 -2.78 -7.55 14.27
N VAL A 87 -2.72 -6.87 15.41
CA VAL A 87 -3.65 -7.04 16.52
C VAL A 87 -4.61 -5.85 16.52
N PRO A 88 -5.91 -6.06 16.24
CA PRO A 88 -6.88 -4.97 16.29
C PRO A 88 -7.00 -4.43 17.72
N GLY A 89 -7.19 -3.11 17.83
CA GLY A 89 -7.66 -2.48 19.05
C GLY A 89 -9.19 -2.48 19.06
N LYS A 90 -9.80 -1.31 19.33
CA LYS A 90 -11.24 -1.14 19.17
C LYS A 90 -11.63 -1.29 17.69
N ILE A 91 -12.64 -2.10 17.41
CA ILE A 91 -13.26 -2.23 16.08
C ILE A 91 -14.57 -1.45 16.12
N GLU A 92 -14.74 -0.54 15.17
CA GLU A 92 -15.92 0.31 15.04
C GLU A 92 -16.14 0.68 13.56
N TYR A 93 -17.36 1.08 13.22
CA TYR A 93 -17.70 1.54 11.88
C TYR A 93 -17.08 2.92 11.66
N GLN A 94 -16.02 3.00 10.86
CA GLN A 94 -15.23 4.22 10.67
C GLN A 94 -14.58 4.26 9.29
N PHE A 95 -13.93 5.39 8.97
CA PHE A 95 -13.07 5.48 7.79
C PHE A 95 -11.84 4.60 7.95
N VAL A 96 -11.47 3.90 6.89
CA VAL A 96 -10.23 3.13 6.78
C VAL A 96 -9.15 4.08 6.27
N GLU A 97 -8.36 4.65 7.18
CA GLU A 97 -7.37 5.69 6.84
C GLU A 97 -6.08 5.03 6.34
N GLN A 98 -6.15 4.49 5.12
CA GLN A 98 -5.06 3.91 4.36
C GLN A 98 -4.91 4.68 3.05
N TYR A 99 -3.99 5.66 3.04
CA TYR A 99 -3.79 6.53 1.89
C TYR A 99 -2.94 5.85 0.85
N GLY A 100 -3.36 5.94 -0.40
CA GLY A 100 -2.76 5.21 -1.50
C GLY A 100 -3.53 5.44 -2.78
N TYR A 101 -3.36 4.54 -3.75
CA TYR A 101 -4.07 4.62 -5.03
C TYR A 101 -5.58 4.75 -4.85
N VAL A 102 -6.19 4.00 -3.92
CA VAL A 102 -7.64 4.05 -3.63
C VAL A 102 -8.10 5.47 -3.32
N SER A 103 -7.36 6.21 -2.49
CA SER A 103 -7.66 7.61 -2.15
C SER A 103 -7.58 8.57 -3.33
N LEU A 104 -6.87 8.19 -4.40
CA LEU A 104 -6.73 9.00 -5.62
C LEU A 104 -7.81 8.72 -6.67
N PHE A 105 -8.56 7.61 -6.58
CA PHE A 105 -9.54 7.21 -7.61
C PHE A 105 -10.50 8.31 -8.07
N PRO A 106 -11.02 9.18 -7.19
CA PRO A 106 -11.88 10.28 -7.63
C PRO A 106 -11.19 11.23 -8.62
N LEU A 107 -9.89 11.48 -8.44
CA LEU A 107 -9.06 12.21 -9.41
C LEU A 107 -8.75 11.35 -10.63
N LEU A 108 -8.34 10.09 -10.44
CA LEU A 108 -7.96 9.18 -11.54
C LEU A 108 -9.08 8.95 -12.55
N CYS A 109 -10.33 8.90 -12.07
CA CYS A 109 -11.52 8.76 -12.88
C CYS A 109 -12.08 10.10 -13.38
N THR A 110 -11.40 11.22 -13.10
CA THR A 110 -11.80 12.58 -13.51
C THR A 110 -13.21 13.00 -13.05
N VAL A 111 -13.68 12.47 -11.92
CA VAL A 111 -15.05 12.75 -11.42
C VAL A 111 -15.12 13.99 -10.52
N LEU A 112 -13.97 14.53 -10.11
CA LEU A 112 -13.90 15.76 -9.32
C LEU A 112 -14.05 16.99 -10.22
N SER A 113 -14.84 17.98 -9.77
CA SER A 113 -14.92 19.27 -10.44
C SER A 113 -13.56 20.00 -10.43
N PRO A 114 -13.12 20.61 -11.55
CA PRO A 114 -11.89 21.42 -11.61
C PRO A 114 -11.85 22.59 -10.62
N LYS A 115 -13.01 23.00 -10.08
CA LYS A 115 -13.16 24.08 -9.10
C LYS A 115 -13.29 23.58 -7.66
N SER A 116 -13.33 22.26 -7.43
CA SER A 116 -13.54 21.69 -6.09
C SER A 116 -12.27 21.78 -5.23
N PRO A 117 -12.32 22.31 -4.00
CA PRO A 117 -11.19 22.24 -3.07
C PRO A 117 -10.71 20.81 -2.77
N LYS A 118 -11.58 19.82 -2.92
CA LYS A 118 -11.20 18.40 -2.75
C LYS A 118 -10.21 17.94 -3.82
N LEU A 119 -10.27 18.49 -5.03
CA LEU A 119 -9.27 18.21 -6.08
C LEU A 119 -7.88 18.66 -5.63
N LYS A 120 -7.78 19.85 -5.03
CA LYS A 120 -6.52 20.36 -4.46
C LYS A 120 -5.98 19.39 -3.40
N HIS A 121 -6.80 18.97 -2.45
CA HIS A 121 -6.36 18.06 -1.39
C HIS A 121 -5.90 16.70 -1.91
N VAL A 122 -6.55 16.15 -2.94
CA VAL A 122 -6.10 14.90 -3.58
C VAL A 122 -4.75 15.09 -4.29
N MET A 123 -4.55 16.23 -4.96
CA MET A 123 -3.24 16.58 -5.56
C MET A 123 -2.16 16.86 -4.51
N ASP A 124 -2.51 17.46 -3.38
CA ASP A 124 -1.59 17.69 -2.25
C ASP A 124 -1.15 16.34 -1.65
N LEU A 125 -2.07 15.39 -1.46
CA LEU A 125 -1.76 14.02 -1.02
C LEU A 125 -0.85 13.31 -2.03
N MET A 126 -1.14 13.44 -3.33
CA MET A 126 -0.32 12.86 -4.40
C MET A 126 1.11 13.39 -4.38
N ARG A 127 1.31 14.71 -4.22
CA ARG A 127 2.62 15.37 -4.24
C ARG A 127 3.45 15.15 -2.98
N ASN A 128 2.83 14.70 -1.88
CA ASN A 128 3.51 14.55 -0.62
C ASN A 128 4.56 13.42 -0.69
N ASP A 129 5.83 13.77 -0.62
CA ASP A 129 6.98 12.86 -0.69
C ASP A 129 7.17 12.03 0.57
N LYS A 130 6.57 12.44 1.69
CA LYS A 130 6.46 11.63 2.91
C LYS A 130 5.33 10.61 2.82
N GLU A 131 4.47 10.70 1.81
CA GLU A 131 3.33 9.80 1.60
C GLU A 131 3.49 9.00 0.32
N LEU A 132 3.15 9.57 -0.85
CA LEU A 132 2.98 8.84 -2.11
C LEU A 132 4.01 9.19 -3.19
N TRP A 133 4.63 10.36 -3.13
CA TRP A 133 5.51 10.83 -4.21
C TRP A 133 6.92 10.24 -4.12
N THR A 134 7.49 9.87 -5.28
CA THR A 134 8.89 9.49 -5.44
C THR A 134 9.44 9.95 -6.78
N ASP A 135 10.77 9.88 -6.94
CA ASP A 135 11.48 10.16 -8.20
C ASP A 135 11.25 9.09 -9.29
N TYR A 136 10.49 8.05 -8.97
CA TYR A 136 10.23 6.88 -9.84
C TYR A 136 8.74 6.68 -10.16
N GLY A 137 7.84 7.46 -9.54
CA GLY A 137 6.39 7.34 -9.67
C GLY A 137 5.63 7.41 -8.34
N LEU A 138 4.31 7.25 -8.39
CA LEU A 138 3.44 7.22 -7.21
C LEU A 138 3.44 5.84 -6.56
N LEU A 139 3.53 5.79 -5.24
CA LEU A 139 3.45 4.57 -4.43
C LEU A 139 2.00 4.06 -4.32
N SER A 140 1.82 2.74 -4.31
CA SER A 140 0.49 2.12 -4.12
C SER A 140 -0.13 2.39 -2.76
N LEU A 141 0.70 2.54 -1.73
CA LEU A 141 0.31 2.82 -0.36
C LEU A 141 1.33 3.79 0.24
N ALA A 142 0.85 4.70 1.07
CA ALA A 142 1.67 5.74 1.63
C ALA A 142 2.71 5.22 2.63
N LYS A 143 3.89 5.86 2.67
CA LYS A 143 5.00 5.49 3.57
C LYS A 143 4.61 5.56 5.06
N SER A 144 3.67 6.44 5.41
CA SER A 144 3.15 6.58 6.78
C SER A 144 2.24 5.42 7.21
N SER A 145 1.76 4.61 6.26
CA SER A 145 0.91 3.47 6.59
C SER A 145 1.68 2.43 7.39
N ARG A 146 1.06 1.92 8.46
CA ARG A 146 1.57 0.77 9.22
C ARG A 146 1.66 -0.52 8.39
N PHE A 147 1.00 -0.57 7.23
CA PHE A 147 1.03 -1.70 6.32
C PHE A 147 2.05 -1.51 5.19
N PHE A 148 2.73 -0.37 5.10
CA PHE A 148 3.75 -0.10 4.09
C PHE A 148 4.86 -1.15 4.15
N GLU A 149 5.12 -1.81 3.02
CA GLU A 149 6.09 -2.89 2.84
C GLU A 149 5.91 -4.09 3.80
N LYS A 150 4.72 -4.24 4.43
CA LYS A 150 4.41 -5.39 5.29
C LYS A 150 3.77 -6.51 4.48
N GLY A 151 4.31 -7.72 4.62
CA GLY A 151 3.67 -8.94 4.13
C GLY A 151 2.32 -9.19 4.80
N ASN A 152 1.45 -9.96 4.17
CA ASN A 152 0.11 -10.24 4.70
C ASN A 152 0.05 -11.59 5.42
N ALA A 153 0.76 -12.58 4.89
CA ALA A 153 0.86 -13.94 5.42
C ALA A 153 2.27 -14.51 5.11
N PRO A 154 2.67 -15.63 5.74
CA PRO A 154 3.90 -16.33 5.35
C PRO A 154 3.91 -16.64 3.85
N GLY A 155 4.97 -16.23 3.15
CA GLY A 155 5.08 -16.35 1.69
C GLY A 155 4.36 -15.27 0.87
N ASP A 156 3.59 -14.38 1.50
CA ASP A 156 2.85 -13.30 0.83
C ASP A 156 3.55 -11.95 1.05
N ALA A 157 4.53 -11.68 0.18
CA ALA A 157 5.32 -10.46 0.17
C ALA A 157 4.49 -9.22 -0.22
N PRO A 158 4.77 -8.02 0.33
CA PRO A 158 4.00 -6.82 0.08
C PRO A 158 3.86 -6.53 -1.42
N TYR A 159 2.61 -6.42 -1.89
CA TYR A 159 2.30 -6.26 -3.31
C TYR A 159 1.80 -4.84 -3.61
N TRP A 160 0.55 -4.55 -3.27
CA TRP A 160 -0.06 -3.20 -3.34
C TRP A 160 0.17 -2.40 -2.04
N ARG A 161 1.29 -2.64 -1.37
CA ARG A 161 1.65 -2.03 -0.08
C ARG A 161 2.90 -1.18 -0.19
N GLY A 162 3.06 -0.44 -1.28
CA GLY A 162 4.14 0.53 -1.46
C GLY A 162 4.80 0.49 -2.83
N ALA A 163 4.79 -0.64 -3.56
CA ALA A 163 5.38 -0.69 -4.89
C ALA A 163 4.70 0.27 -5.87
N ILE A 164 5.44 0.65 -6.92
CA ILE A 164 5.00 1.57 -7.97
C ILE A 164 4.46 0.75 -9.14
N TRP A 165 3.24 1.09 -9.56
CA TRP A 165 2.51 0.35 -10.58
C TRP A 165 2.14 1.24 -11.76
N MET A 166 2.54 0.82 -12.96
CA MET A 166 2.25 1.56 -14.19
C MET A 166 0.76 1.78 -14.51
N PRO A 167 -0.19 0.85 -14.30
CA PRO A 167 -1.57 1.07 -14.73
C PRO A 167 -2.20 2.24 -13.98
N ILE A 168 -1.93 2.36 -12.67
CA ILE A 168 -2.46 3.46 -11.87
C ILE A 168 -1.70 4.77 -12.12
N ASN A 169 -0.38 4.70 -12.29
CA ASN A 169 0.43 5.87 -12.64
C ASN A 169 0.06 6.44 -14.02
N TYR A 170 -0.28 5.60 -14.99
CA TYR A 170 -0.82 6.02 -16.28
C TYR A 170 -2.13 6.79 -16.12
N LEU A 171 -3.08 6.26 -15.33
CA LEU A 171 -4.32 6.98 -15.02
C LEU A 171 -4.06 8.32 -14.32
N ALA A 172 -3.06 8.39 -13.44
CA ALA A 172 -2.69 9.63 -12.77
C ALA A 172 -2.16 10.67 -13.77
N VAL A 173 -1.26 10.28 -14.67
CA VAL A 173 -0.74 11.17 -15.72
C VAL A 173 -1.89 11.65 -16.63
N SER A 174 -2.77 10.74 -17.07
CA SER A 174 -3.92 11.07 -17.92
C SER A 174 -4.91 12.02 -17.22
N ALA A 175 -5.22 11.78 -15.95
CA ALA A 175 -6.08 12.66 -15.17
C ALA A 175 -5.45 14.05 -14.96
N LEU A 176 -4.15 14.13 -14.66
CA LEU A 176 -3.44 15.40 -14.54
C LEU A 176 -3.40 16.15 -15.88
N TYR A 177 -3.24 15.43 -17.00
CA TYR A 177 -3.35 15.99 -18.35
C TYR A 177 -4.75 16.55 -18.63
N HIS A 178 -5.81 15.88 -18.17
CA HIS A 178 -7.17 16.41 -18.22
C HIS A 178 -7.26 17.71 -17.39
N TYR A 179 -6.89 17.69 -16.11
CA TYR A 179 -7.06 18.84 -15.21
C TYR A 179 -6.18 20.04 -15.57
N LYS A 180 -5.00 19.84 -16.18
CA LYS A 180 -4.17 20.96 -16.67
C LYS A 180 -4.78 21.70 -17.87
N GLN A 181 -5.77 21.10 -18.55
CA GLN A 181 -6.48 21.71 -19.67
C GLN A 181 -7.80 22.37 -19.24
N GLN A 182 -8.34 22.01 -18.07
CA GLN A 182 -9.60 22.57 -17.59
C GLN A 182 -9.39 23.96 -16.96
N PRO A 183 -10.33 24.91 -17.16
CA PRO A 183 -10.32 26.18 -16.45
C PRO A 183 -10.65 25.96 -14.96
N GLY A 184 -9.77 26.41 -14.08
CA GLY A 184 -9.97 26.30 -12.64
C GLY A 184 -8.75 26.77 -11.85
N PRO A 185 -8.92 26.99 -10.52
CA PRO A 185 -7.86 27.51 -9.67
C PRO A 185 -6.66 26.56 -9.50
N TYR A 186 -6.78 25.30 -9.90
CA TYR A 186 -5.76 24.27 -9.71
C TYR A 186 -5.08 23.79 -11.00
N LYS A 187 -5.32 24.50 -12.12
CA LYS A 187 -4.74 24.18 -13.43
C LYS A 187 -3.21 24.12 -13.39
N GLU A 188 -2.56 25.15 -12.87
CA GLU A 188 -1.09 25.21 -12.73
C GLU A 188 -0.55 24.06 -11.87
N GLN A 189 -1.21 23.73 -10.75
CA GLN A 189 -0.81 22.61 -9.90
C GLN A 189 -0.88 21.28 -10.68
N ALA A 190 -1.97 21.05 -11.41
CA ALA A 190 -2.10 19.85 -12.26
C ALA A 190 -1.04 19.80 -13.36
N SER A 191 -0.70 20.95 -13.97
CA SER A 191 0.34 21.06 -15.01
C SER A 191 1.74 20.69 -14.49
N GLN A 192 2.08 21.19 -13.29
CA GLN A 192 3.35 20.87 -12.63
C GLN A 192 3.45 19.38 -12.30
N LEU A 193 2.41 18.83 -11.65
CA LEU A 193 2.38 17.41 -11.31
C LEU A 193 2.41 16.50 -12.53
N TYR A 194 1.69 16.85 -13.60
CA TYR A 194 1.73 16.13 -14.88
C TYR A 194 3.16 16.03 -15.39
N THR A 195 3.84 17.17 -15.46
CA THR A 195 5.18 17.28 -16.05
C THR A 195 6.19 16.45 -15.27
N GLU A 196 6.21 16.61 -13.94
CA GLU A 196 7.16 15.92 -13.07
C GLU A 196 6.88 14.41 -13.00
N LEU A 197 5.62 14.00 -12.84
CA LEU A 197 5.27 12.57 -12.74
C LEU A 197 5.61 11.83 -14.03
N ARG A 198 5.27 12.42 -15.18
CA ARG A 198 5.60 11.90 -16.51
C ARG A 198 7.10 11.69 -16.66
N GLN A 199 7.91 12.69 -16.31
CA GLN A 199 9.37 12.61 -16.38
C GLN A 199 9.93 11.52 -15.46
N ASN A 200 9.46 11.44 -14.22
CA ASN A 200 9.90 10.45 -13.24
C ASN A 200 9.66 9.02 -13.74
N LEU A 201 8.46 8.74 -14.27
CA LEU A 201 8.09 7.43 -14.79
C LEU A 201 8.93 7.05 -16.01
N VAL A 202 8.98 7.92 -17.04
CA VAL A 202 9.72 7.63 -18.29
C VAL A 202 11.20 7.41 -17.98
N ARG A 203 11.80 8.28 -17.17
CA ARG A 203 13.22 8.17 -16.78
C ARG A 203 13.50 6.85 -16.06
N ASN A 204 12.65 6.47 -15.10
CA ASN A 204 12.87 5.25 -14.32
C ASN A 204 12.70 3.99 -15.18
N LEU A 205 11.62 3.91 -15.96
CA LEU A 205 11.35 2.75 -16.82
C LEU A 205 12.41 2.60 -17.90
N PHE A 206 12.84 3.69 -18.52
CA PHE A 206 13.92 3.66 -19.51
C PHE A 206 15.25 3.21 -18.88
N LYS A 207 15.58 3.70 -17.69
CA LYS A 207 16.78 3.28 -16.93
C LYS A 207 16.75 1.77 -16.65
N GLU A 208 15.62 1.25 -16.18
CA GLU A 208 15.49 -0.18 -15.85
C GLU A 208 15.46 -1.06 -17.08
N TRP A 209 14.80 -0.64 -18.14
CA TRP A 209 14.85 -1.32 -19.44
C TRP A 209 16.28 -1.35 -19.98
N LYS A 210 17.02 -0.24 -19.93
CA LYS A 210 18.43 -0.19 -20.35
C LYS A 210 19.34 -1.08 -19.47
N ARG A 211 19.07 -1.16 -18.17
CA ARG A 211 19.86 -1.95 -17.21
C ARG A 211 19.60 -3.46 -17.35
N THR A 212 18.36 -3.86 -17.63
CA THR A 212 17.92 -5.26 -17.52
C THR A 212 17.45 -5.89 -18.82
N GLY A 213 17.20 -5.09 -19.86
CA GLY A 213 16.64 -5.54 -21.13
C GLY A 213 15.11 -5.65 -21.16
N TYR A 214 14.42 -5.42 -20.04
CA TYR A 214 12.98 -5.69 -19.91
C TYR A 214 12.20 -4.60 -19.17
N LEU A 215 10.89 -4.57 -19.40
CA LEU A 215 9.93 -3.94 -18.51
C LEU A 215 9.49 -4.92 -17.42
N TRP A 216 9.18 -4.37 -16.25
CA TRP A 216 8.82 -5.13 -15.06
C TRP A 216 7.37 -4.88 -14.65
N GLU A 217 6.80 -5.83 -13.93
CA GLU A 217 5.43 -5.78 -13.43
C GLU A 217 5.19 -4.59 -12.49
N GLN A 218 6.13 -4.36 -11.57
CA GLN A 218 6.13 -3.25 -10.63
C GLN A 218 7.56 -2.74 -10.39
N TYR A 219 7.67 -1.56 -9.80
CA TYR A 219 8.96 -0.92 -9.48
C TYR A 219 9.07 -0.64 -7.99
N ASN A 220 10.29 -0.76 -7.48
CA ASN A 220 10.60 -0.63 -6.07
C ASN A 220 10.38 0.82 -5.58
N SER A 221 9.70 0.94 -4.45
CA SER A 221 9.37 2.19 -3.75
C SER A 221 10.57 3.08 -3.41
N ARG A 222 11.76 2.51 -3.20
CA ARG A 222 12.96 3.21 -2.69
C ARG A 222 14.02 3.41 -3.76
N THR A 223 14.17 2.44 -4.64
CA THR A 223 15.29 2.38 -5.61
C THR A 223 14.84 2.57 -7.05
N GLY A 224 13.54 2.49 -7.33
CA GLY A 224 13.00 2.48 -8.68
C GLY A 224 13.30 1.20 -9.46
N GLN A 225 13.99 0.22 -8.88
CA GLN A 225 14.35 -1.02 -9.58
C GLN A 225 13.11 -1.84 -9.93
N GLY A 226 13.10 -2.44 -11.12
CA GLY A 226 12.07 -3.39 -11.54
C GLY A 226 12.06 -4.63 -10.65
N GLN A 227 10.86 -5.13 -10.31
CA GLN A 227 10.68 -6.28 -9.43
C GLN A 227 9.54 -7.19 -9.91
N ARG A 228 9.57 -8.45 -9.47
CA ARG A 228 8.60 -9.52 -9.79
C ARG A 228 8.63 -9.92 -11.25
N SER A 229 7.48 -10.06 -11.91
CA SER A 229 7.40 -10.69 -13.22
C SER A 229 8.11 -9.86 -14.29
N HIS A 230 8.91 -10.53 -15.13
CA HIS A 230 9.55 -9.97 -16.32
C HIS A 230 9.77 -11.09 -17.37
N PRO A 231 9.77 -10.79 -18.68
CA PRO A 231 9.36 -9.53 -19.29
C PRO A 231 7.87 -9.23 -19.04
N PHE A 232 7.55 -7.98 -18.70
CA PHE A 232 6.17 -7.56 -18.44
C PHE A 232 5.76 -6.42 -19.37
N THR A 233 5.54 -6.74 -20.64
CA THR A 233 4.91 -5.82 -21.61
C THR A 233 3.38 -5.88 -21.55
N GLY A 234 2.82 -6.15 -20.36
CA GLY A 234 1.41 -5.98 -20.05
C GLY A 234 1.10 -4.49 -19.82
N TRP A 235 0.50 -4.15 -18.68
CA TRP A 235 0.19 -2.74 -18.37
C TRP A 235 1.43 -1.83 -18.34
N SER A 236 2.64 -2.35 -18.14
CA SER A 236 3.85 -1.52 -18.12
C SER A 236 4.20 -0.95 -19.49
N ALA A 237 3.65 -1.52 -20.58
CA ALA A 237 3.76 -0.96 -21.92
C ALA A 237 3.00 0.39 -22.07
N SER A 238 2.12 0.75 -21.14
CA SER A 238 1.46 2.07 -21.11
C SER A 238 2.44 3.24 -21.04
N VAL A 239 3.71 3.01 -20.67
CA VAL A 239 4.78 4.02 -20.76
C VAL A 239 4.95 4.58 -22.17
N ILE A 240 4.64 3.79 -23.22
CA ILE A 240 4.68 4.26 -24.60
C ILE A 240 3.66 5.39 -24.83
N ASN A 241 2.44 5.22 -24.31
CA ASN A 241 1.40 6.26 -24.40
C ASN A 241 1.84 7.52 -23.64
N ILE A 242 2.43 7.37 -22.45
CA ILE A 242 2.95 8.50 -21.68
C ILE A 242 4.02 9.28 -22.47
N MET A 243 4.89 8.59 -23.21
CA MET A 243 5.94 9.23 -24.01
C MET A 243 5.40 9.93 -25.26
N ALA A 244 4.25 9.49 -25.79
CA ALA A 244 3.64 10.04 -27.00
C ALA A 244 2.85 11.34 -26.76
N GLU A 245 2.61 11.71 -25.50
CA GLU A 245 1.91 12.94 -25.07
C GLU A 245 2.81 14.16 -24.91
#